data_AF-A0A3E2NPJ0-F1
#
_entry.id   AF-A0A3E2NPJ0-F1
#
_cell.length_a   1.000
_cell.length_b   1.000
_cell.length_c   1.000
_cell.angle_alpha   90.00
_cell.angle_beta   90.00
_cell.angle_gamma   90.00
#
_symmetry.space_group_name_H-M   'P 1'
#
loop_
_entity.id
_entity.type
_entity.pdbx_description
1 polymer ?
#
loop_
_entity_poly.entity_id
_entity_poly.type
_entity_poly.pdbx_seq_one_letter_code
_entity_poly.pdbx_strand_id
1 'polypeptide(L)'
;MKKNKLKSLVKSARKSAKESIRQTILSQLKETTEKLGVASKKNEKEIEKASRKLAKKLSADVKIDKEVLAKTVAEKPAKETAEAKPEATAESKEKKKSA
;
A
#
# COMPACT_ATOMS: atom_id res chain seq x y z
N MET A 1 -8.88 -19.15 -17.23
CA MET A 1 -8.93 -18.69 -15.81
C MET A 1 -7.56 -18.33 -15.20
N LYS A 2 -6.47 -19.11 -15.37
CA LYS A 2 -5.19 -18.90 -14.65
C LYS A 2 -4.39 -17.64 -15.03
N LYS A 3 -4.43 -17.21 -16.31
CA LYS A 3 -3.68 -16.03 -16.80
C LYS A 3 -4.17 -14.70 -16.20
N ASN A 4 -5.45 -14.56 -15.88
CA ASN A 4 -6.01 -13.33 -15.30
C ASN A 4 -5.60 -13.16 -13.82
N LYS A 5 -5.55 -14.26 -13.05
CA LYS A 5 -5.04 -14.26 -11.67
C LYS A 5 -3.55 -13.89 -11.59
N LEU A 6 -2.73 -14.38 -12.52
CA LEU A 6 -1.30 -13.99 -12.56
C LEU A 6 -1.13 -12.49 -12.89
N LYS A 7 -1.90 -11.96 -13.84
CA LYS A 7 -1.89 -10.53 -14.16
C LYS A 7 -2.32 -9.67 -12.97
N SER A 8 -3.36 -10.06 -12.23
CA SER A 8 -3.81 -9.32 -11.05
C SER A 8 -2.78 -9.38 -9.91
N LEU A 9 -2.15 -10.53 -9.69
CA LEU A 9 -1.07 -10.68 -8.71
C LEU A 9 0.15 -9.81 -9.04
N VAL A 10 0.60 -9.82 -10.29
CA VAL A 10 1.70 -8.94 -10.76
C VAL A 10 1.33 -7.47 -10.54
N LYS A 11 0.10 -7.08 -10.87
CA LYS A 11 -0.37 -5.69 -10.67
C LYS A 11 -0.43 -5.32 -9.19
N SER A 12 -0.87 -6.24 -8.33
CA SER A 12 -0.91 -6.06 -6.88
C SER A 12 0.49 -5.91 -6.29
N ALA A 13 1.41 -6.82 -6.65
CA ALA A 13 2.80 -6.77 -6.21
C ALA A 13 3.50 -5.47 -6.60
N ARG A 14 3.33 -5.01 -7.86
CA ARG A 14 3.84 -3.69 -8.30
C ARG A 14 3.25 -2.54 -7.50
N LYS A 15 1.94 -2.59 -7.21
CA LYS A 15 1.27 -1.54 -6.42
C LYS A 15 1.80 -1.51 -4.98
N SER A 16 1.97 -2.67 -4.36
CA SER A 16 2.53 -2.79 -3.02
C SER A 16 3.98 -2.27 -2.98
N ALA A 17 4.84 -2.74 -3.89
CA ALA A 17 6.22 -2.27 -3.99
C ALA A 17 6.29 -0.75 -4.18
N LYS A 18 5.42 -0.18 -5.04
CA LYS A 18 5.33 1.26 -5.25
C LYS A 18 5.02 2.02 -3.95
N GLU A 19 4.04 1.58 -3.18
CA GLU A 19 3.67 2.27 -1.93
C GLU A 19 4.75 2.09 -0.86
N SER A 20 5.34 0.90 -0.72
CA SER A 20 6.46 0.67 0.20
C SER A 20 7.65 1.58 -0.12
N ILE A 21 8.09 1.63 -1.39
CA ILE A 21 9.17 2.52 -1.83
C ILE A 21 8.83 3.98 -1.51
N ARG A 22 7.59 4.42 -1.80
CA ARG A 22 7.16 5.79 -1.50
C ARG A 22 7.24 6.09 -0.01
N GLN A 23 6.73 5.21 0.85
CA GLN A 23 6.72 5.40 2.30
C GLN A 23 8.12 5.43 2.88
N THR A 24 9.00 4.51 2.46
CA THR A 24 10.40 4.49 2.90
C THR A 24 11.11 5.80 2.55
N ILE A 25 11.00 6.26 1.30
CA ILE A 25 11.63 7.51 0.87
C ILE A 25 11.05 8.71 1.63
N LEU A 26 9.74 8.76 1.81
CA LEU A 26 9.10 9.82 2.59
C LEU A 26 9.61 9.86 4.02
N SER A 27 9.68 8.71 4.69
CA SER A 27 10.15 8.62 6.08
C SER A 27 11.60 9.08 6.20
N GLN A 28 12.49 8.54 5.35
CA GLN A 28 13.91 8.86 5.39
C GLN A 28 14.18 10.33 5.09
N LEU A 29 13.52 10.90 4.08
CA LEU A 29 13.72 12.31 3.72
C LEU A 29 13.13 13.25 4.78
N LYS A 30 11.97 12.93 5.36
CA LYS A 30 11.40 13.74 6.46
C LYS A 30 12.32 13.74 7.67
N GLU A 31 12.75 12.57 8.13
CA GLU A 31 13.68 12.43 9.24
C GLU A 31 15.00 13.18 8.99
N THR A 32 15.51 13.13 7.75
CA THR A 32 16.71 13.88 7.37
C THR A 32 16.46 15.39 7.39
N THR A 33 15.31 15.87 6.89
CA THR A 33 15.00 17.31 6.94
C THR A 33 14.78 17.84 8.36
N GLU A 34 14.23 17.02 9.25
CA GLU A 34 14.10 17.35 10.67
C GLU A 34 15.47 17.46 11.34
N LYS A 35 16.36 16.48 11.12
CA LYS A 35 17.74 16.51 11.64
C LYS A 35 18.56 17.69 11.11
N LEU A 36 18.30 18.12 9.87
CA LEU A 36 18.97 19.27 9.25
C LEU A 36 18.33 20.62 9.61
N GLY A 37 17.23 20.63 10.38
CA GLY A 37 16.53 21.88 10.74
C GLY A 37 15.86 22.59 9.57
N VAL A 38 15.65 21.91 8.45
CA VAL A 38 15.01 22.45 7.23
C VAL A 38 13.61 21.90 7.01
N ALA A 39 13.02 21.25 8.02
CA ALA A 39 11.65 20.80 7.98
C ALA A 39 10.70 22.00 7.81
N SER A 40 10.05 22.08 6.66
CA SER A 40 9.08 23.11 6.34
C SER A 40 7.96 22.53 5.50
N LYS A 41 6.75 23.11 5.58
CA LYS A 41 5.61 22.70 4.76
C LYS A 41 5.90 22.69 3.25
N LYS A 42 6.80 23.56 2.77
CA LYS A 42 7.21 23.59 1.36
C LYS A 42 8.05 22.36 1.03
N ASN A 43 9.07 22.09 1.83
CA ASN A 43 9.97 20.95 1.64
C ASN A 43 9.23 19.62 1.77
N GLU A 44 8.32 19.49 2.73
CA GLU A 44 7.47 18.30 2.87
C GLU A 44 6.61 18.03 1.62
N LYS A 45 5.99 19.07 1.05
CA LYS A 45 5.19 18.94 -0.17
C LYS A 45 6.06 18.56 -1.38
N GLU A 46 7.27 19.10 -1.48
CA GLU A 46 8.20 18.74 -2.54
C GLU A 46 8.70 17.30 -2.40
N ILE A 47 9.08 16.90 -1.19
CA ILE A 47 9.45 15.52 -0.85
C ILE A 47 8.30 14.57 -1.21
N GLU A 48 7.05 14.89 -0.86
CA GLU A 48 5.91 14.04 -1.19
C GLU A 48 5.70 13.89 -2.71
N LYS A 49 5.78 15.00 -3.46
CA LYS A 49 5.67 14.99 -4.92
C LYS A 49 6.81 14.20 -5.57
N ALA A 50 8.04 14.42 -5.12
CA ALA A 50 9.24 13.75 -5.63
C ALA A 50 9.19 12.25 -5.34
N SER A 51 8.90 11.86 -4.09
CA SER A 51 8.75 10.46 -3.67
C SER A 51 7.68 9.75 -4.49
N ARG A 52 6.54 10.40 -4.76
CA ARG A 52 5.49 9.81 -5.61
C ARG A 52 5.94 9.60 -7.06
N LYS A 53 6.65 10.57 -7.65
CA LYS A 53 7.19 10.46 -9.02
C LYS A 53 8.24 9.36 -9.11
N LEU A 54 9.15 9.30 -8.14
CA LEU A 54 10.26 8.36 -8.09
C LEU A 54 9.73 6.93 -7.89
N ALA A 55 8.84 6.71 -6.91
CA ALA A 55 8.20 5.41 -6.70
C ALA A 55 7.46 4.91 -7.96
N LYS A 56 6.80 5.81 -8.71
CA LYS A 56 6.14 5.45 -9.96
C LYS A 56 7.14 4.95 -11.02
N LYS A 57 8.28 5.64 -11.19
CA LYS A 57 9.35 5.22 -12.12
C LYS A 57 9.92 3.87 -11.71
N LEU A 58 10.38 3.74 -10.46
CA LEU A 58 10.96 2.48 -9.97
C LEU A 58 10.00 1.31 -10.10
N SER A 59 8.73 1.48 -9.70
CA SER A 59 7.72 0.41 -9.79
C SER A 59 7.40 -0.04 -11.23
N ALA A 60 7.65 0.81 -12.23
CA ALA A 60 7.46 0.44 -13.63
C ALA A 60 8.59 -0.47 -14.13
N ASP A 61 9.82 -0.21 -13.66
CA ASP A 61 11.02 -0.94 -14.04
C ASP A 61 11.23 -2.24 -13.24
N VAL A 62 10.46 -2.47 -12.17
CA VAL A 62 10.49 -3.75 -11.44
C VAL A 62 10.07 -4.89 -12.38
N LYS A 63 11.07 -5.69 -12.77
CA LYS A 63 10.89 -6.98 -13.43
C LYS A 63 10.37 -7.97 -12.39
N ILE A 64 9.14 -8.41 -12.59
CA ILE A 64 8.53 -9.45 -11.76
C ILE A 64 8.60 -10.75 -12.54
N ASP A 65 9.28 -11.73 -11.98
CA ASP A 65 9.36 -13.06 -12.53
C ASP A 65 7.98 -13.74 -12.45
N LYS A 66 7.39 -13.97 -13.62
CA LYS A 66 6.06 -14.55 -13.75
C LYS A 66 6.08 -16.07 -13.55
N GLU A 67 7.22 -16.72 -13.74
CA GLU A 67 7.35 -18.17 -13.61
C GLU A 67 7.38 -18.57 -12.14
N VAL A 68 8.09 -17.80 -11.30
CA VAL A 68 8.08 -17.96 -9.84
C VAL A 68 6.68 -17.73 -9.28
N LEU A 69 5.96 -16.72 -9.79
CA LEU A 69 4.56 -16.46 -9.43
C LEU A 69 3.60 -17.56 -9.92
N ALA A 70 3.86 -18.16 -11.08
CA ALA A 70 3.03 -19.23 -11.61
C ALA A 70 3.19 -20.53 -10.81
N LYS A 71 4.41 -20.85 -10.36
CA LYS A 71 4.71 -22.00 -9.49
C LYS A 71 4.03 -21.87 -8.12
N THR A 72 4.15 -20.70 -7.49
CA THR A 72 3.48 -20.42 -6.19
C THR A 72 1.96 -20.41 -6.26
N VAL A 73 1.35 -20.08 -7.41
CA VAL A 73 -0.10 -20.17 -7.62
C VAL A 73 -0.57 -21.60 -7.91
N ALA A 74 0.31 -22.46 -8.45
CA ALA A 74 -0.01 -23.86 -8.73
C ALA A 74 0.04 -24.74 -7.47
N GLU A 75 0.86 -24.39 -6.47
CA GLU A 75 1.07 -25.19 -5.25
C GLU A 75 0.16 -24.82 -4.08
N LYS A 76 -0.57 -23.70 -4.12
CA LYS A 76 -1.53 -23.37 -3.05
C LYS A 76 -2.91 -23.98 -3.32
N PRO A 77 -3.38 -24.96 -2.52
CA PRO A 77 -4.81 -25.22 -2.47
C PRO A 77 -5.47 -23.92 -2.00
N ALA A 78 -6.54 -23.53 -2.69
CA ALA A 78 -7.37 -22.41 -2.32
C ALA A 78 -7.98 -22.68 -0.94
N LYS A 79 -7.34 -22.18 0.12
CA LYS A 79 -7.97 -22.10 1.43
C LYS A 79 -7.82 -20.68 1.99
N GLU A 80 -8.98 -20.07 2.17
CA GLU A 80 -9.29 -18.94 3.03
C GLU A 80 -8.59 -17.60 2.74
N THR A 81 -9.16 -16.85 1.81
CA THR A 81 -9.57 -15.49 2.14
C THR A 81 -10.97 -15.54 2.74
N ALA A 82 -11.06 -15.71 4.06
CA ALA A 82 -12.22 -15.22 4.80
C ALA A 82 -12.07 -13.71 4.92
N GLU A 83 -13.07 -13.01 4.41
CA GLU A 83 -13.22 -11.56 4.48
C GLU A 83 -13.18 -11.10 5.95
N ALA A 84 -12.17 -10.32 6.31
CA ALA A 84 -12.31 -9.34 7.37
C ALA A 84 -13.21 -8.21 6.82
N LYS A 85 -14.52 -8.37 6.98
CA LYS A 85 -15.51 -7.30 6.87
C LYS A 85 -15.48 -6.51 8.19
N PRO A 86 -15.01 -5.25 8.23
CA PRO A 86 -15.35 -4.37 9.34
C PRO A 86 -16.78 -3.88 9.11
N GLU A 87 -17.72 -4.47 9.83
CA GLU A 87 -19.06 -3.93 9.96
C GLU A 87 -19.03 -2.87 11.07
N ALA A 88 -19.04 -1.60 10.65
CA ALA A 88 -19.32 -0.46 11.51
C ALA A 88 -20.54 0.28 10.96
N THR A 89 -21.32 0.84 11.90
CA THR A 89 -22.59 1.62 11.82
C THR A 89 -23.85 0.77 12.09
N ALA A 90 -24.75 1.11 13.01
CA ALA A 90 -25.16 2.45 13.44
C ALA A 90 -25.63 2.54 14.91
N GLU A 91 -25.50 3.76 15.43
CA GLU A 91 -26.12 4.30 16.65
C GLU A 91 -27.64 4.06 16.70
N SER A 92 -28.18 3.82 17.90
CA SER A 92 -29.45 4.42 18.28
C SER A 92 -29.43 4.86 19.74
N LYS A 93 -29.63 6.16 19.92
CA LYS A 93 -30.06 6.82 21.16
C LYS A 93 -31.34 6.20 21.72
N GLU A 94 -31.62 6.58 22.97
CA GLU A 94 -32.90 6.57 23.72
C GLU A 94 -32.87 5.61 24.91
N LYS A 95 -32.80 6.05 26.18
CA LYS A 95 -33.76 6.94 26.86
C LYS A 95 -33.15 7.56 28.13
N LYS A 96 -33.29 8.89 28.27
CA LYS A 96 -33.52 9.53 29.57
C LYS A 96 -34.96 9.17 30.00
N LYS A 97 -35.17 8.65 31.22
CA LYS A 97 -36.04 9.22 32.28
C LYS A 97 -36.30 8.19 33.41
N SER A 98 -36.06 8.65 34.64
CA SER A 98 -36.84 8.45 35.88
C SER A 98 -37.23 7.03 36.32
N ALA A 99 -36.76 6.62 37.50
CA ALA A 99 -37.45 6.77 38.78
C ALA A 99 -36.48 6.48 39.94
#